data_AF-A0A1A6H4V0-F1
#
_entry.id   AF-A0A1A6H4V0-F1
#
_cell.length_a   1.000
_cell.length_b   1.000
_cell.length_c   1.000
_cell.angle_alpha   90.00
_cell.angle_beta   90.00
_cell.angle_gamma   90.00
#
_symmetry.space_group_name_H-M   'P 1'
#
loop_
_entity.id
_entity.type
_entity.pdbx_description
1 polymer ?
#
loop_
_entity_poly.entity_id
_entity_poly.type
_entity_poly.pdbx_seq_one_letter_code
_entity_poly.pdbx_strand_id
1 'polypeptide(L)'
;MERNVRGVGAPSGKLDPGPTGLCDSVACSSLGEVQEFWLGTLPHMLRTQAANPTNTVFSCPSDLAASRNDGAALTAQGGGEGEPHSQSPDTLLGNTDKELNTGVAVTPNTAGTAPVAPCQREPRNLAMEPGGRGKALQLFQTLVRPLLEEAQVSFKLMLTERQNHARELVCAEELGHWDALVVMSGDGLMHEVVNGLMERPDWKTAIQKPLCSLPGGSGNALAASLNYYAGYEQVTNEDLLTNCTLLLCRRHLSPMNLLSLHTASGLQVYSVLSLSWGFVADVDLESEKYRRLGEIRFTVGTIFRLATLRTYQGQLAYLPVGNAASKTPASPALVQKGPVDTYLVPLEEPVPSHWTVVPEQDFVLVLVLLHTHLSRELFAAPMGRCEAGVMHLFYVRAGVSRAMLLRLFLAMQKGKHMEYDCPYLVYVPVVAFRLEPKNQRGVFSVDGELMTCEAVQGQVHPNYFRMVCGSRDAPSSWES
;
A
#
# COMPACT_ATOMS: atom_id res chain seq x y z
N MET A 1 58.50 14.91 -66.88
CA MET A 1 57.63 16.09 -67.11
C MET A 1 57.60 16.86 -65.80
N GLU A 2 58.57 17.76 -65.63
CA GLU A 2 58.40 19.24 -65.64
C GLU A 2 57.72 19.76 -64.37
N ARG A 3 58.53 20.22 -63.41
CA ARG A 3 58.86 21.63 -63.09
C ARG A 3 57.75 22.31 -62.27
N ASN A 4 57.97 22.52 -60.97
CA ASN A 4 58.64 23.69 -60.36
C ASN A 4 57.61 24.78 -60.02
N VAL A 5 57.60 25.28 -58.78
CA VAL A 5 57.63 26.72 -58.41
C VAL A 5 57.40 26.89 -56.90
N ARG A 6 58.41 27.52 -56.28
CA ARG A 6 58.49 28.15 -54.94
C ARG A 6 57.44 29.27 -54.85
N GLY A 7 56.77 29.56 -53.73
CA GLY A 7 57.33 30.19 -52.55
C GLY A 7 57.01 31.71 -52.49
N VAL A 8 56.91 32.23 -51.26
CA VAL A 8 57.03 33.66 -50.84
C VAL A 8 55.77 34.54 -50.82
N GLY A 9 55.19 34.72 -49.62
CA GLY A 9 55.27 35.95 -48.78
C GLY A 9 54.61 37.28 -49.19
N ALA A 10 53.48 37.60 -48.52
CA ALA A 10 53.04 38.90 -47.91
C ALA A 10 52.82 40.17 -48.80
N PRO A 11 52.19 41.29 -48.33
CA PRO A 11 51.41 41.58 -47.11
C PRO A 11 50.08 42.38 -47.30
N SER A 12 49.39 42.60 -46.17
CA SER A 12 48.52 43.73 -45.79
C SER A 12 47.04 43.79 -46.25
N GLY A 13 46.16 43.66 -45.25
CA GLY A 13 44.75 44.06 -45.28
C GLY A 13 44.10 43.78 -43.91
N LYS A 14 43.83 44.84 -43.13
CA LYS A 14 43.10 44.79 -41.84
C LYS A 14 41.65 44.34 -42.06
N LEU A 15 41.08 43.57 -41.12
CA LEU A 15 39.64 43.55 -40.80
C LEU A 15 39.43 42.97 -39.38
N ASP A 16 38.49 43.61 -38.67
CA ASP A 16 38.18 43.57 -37.23
C ASP A 16 37.52 42.28 -36.69
N PRO A 17 37.46 42.08 -35.35
CA PRO A 17 36.88 40.89 -34.72
C PRO A 17 35.42 41.05 -34.22
N GLY A 18 34.62 39.98 -34.36
CA GLY A 18 33.38 39.69 -33.63
C GLY A 18 32.13 39.41 -34.51
N PRO A 19 31.06 38.73 -34.02
CA PRO A 19 30.82 38.26 -32.65
C PRO A 19 30.46 36.76 -32.49
N THR A 20 30.49 36.34 -31.23
CA THR A 20 30.10 35.07 -30.58
C THR A 20 28.60 34.73 -30.67
N GLY A 21 28.25 33.43 -30.68
CA GLY A 21 26.86 32.95 -30.61
C GLY A 21 26.68 31.52 -30.09
N LEU A 22 26.35 31.43 -28.79
CA LEU A 22 25.56 30.43 -28.04
C LEU A 22 25.74 28.90 -28.27
N CYS A 23 26.43 28.27 -27.32
CA CYS A 23 26.02 27.00 -26.70
C CYS A 23 25.83 27.24 -25.19
N ASP A 24 25.07 26.37 -24.52
CA ASP A 24 24.72 26.32 -23.09
C ASP A 24 23.39 26.98 -22.67
N SER A 25 22.34 26.18 -22.52
CA SER A 25 21.15 26.55 -21.73
C SER A 25 20.38 25.43 -21.02
N VAL A 26 20.74 24.14 -21.15
CA VAL A 26 19.97 23.04 -20.51
C VAL A 26 20.53 22.63 -19.13
N ALA A 27 21.80 22.94 -18.82
CA ALA A 27 22.40 22.57 -17.53
C ALA A 27 22.11 23.56 -16.38
N CYS A 28 21.73 24.82 -16.70
CA CYS A 28 21.52 25.88 -15.70
C CYS A 28 20.12 25.88 -15.07
N SER A 29 19.10 25.32 -15.74
CA SER A 29 17.72 25.29 -15.22
C SER A 29 17.56 24.34 -14.03
N SER A 30 18.22 23.18 -14.04
CA SER A 30 18.15 22.20 -12.94
C SER A 30 18.86 22.64 -11.65
N LEU A 31 19.87 23.51 -11.74
CA LEU A 31 20.50 24.13 -10.57
C LEU A 31 19.66 25.30 -10.01
N GLY A 32 18.96 26.02 -10.88
CA GLY A 32 18.01 27.08 -10.49
C GLY A 32 16.84 26.56 -9.66
N GLU A 33 16.27 25.40 -10.02
CA GLU A 33 15.17 24.77 -9.27
C GLU A 33 15.62 24.27 -7.88
N VAL A 34 16.85 23.76 -7.76
CA VAL A 34 17.44 23.39 -6.46
C VAL A 34 17.67 24.64 -5.60
N GLN A 35 18.11 25.75 -6.21
CA GLN A 35 18.36 26.99 -5.49
C GLN A 35 17.06 27.67 -5.02
N GLU A 36 15.97 27.62 -5.80
CA GLU A 36 14.64 28.08 -5.36
C GLU A 36 14.04 27.23 -4.24
N PHE A 37 14.26 25.91 -4.25
CA PHE A 37 13.83 25.04 -3.13
C PHE A 37 14.58 25.38 -1.82
N TRP A 38 15.89 25.65 -1.90
CA TRP A 38 16.70 26.03 -0.74
C TRP A 38 16.42 27.45 -0.23
N LEU A 39 16.16 28.41 -1.12
CA LEU A 39 15.94 29.82 -0.75
C LEU A 39 14.48 30.17 -0.47
N GLY A 40 13.51 29.49 -1.08
CA GLY A 40 12.08 29.79 -0.97
C GLY A 40 11.36 28.98 0.11
N THR A 41 11.60 27.67 0.18
CA THR A 41 10.77 26.76 0.98
C THR A 41 11.31 26.55 2.40
N LEU A 42 12.64 26.42 2.55
CA LEU A 42 13.28 26.15 3.84
C LEU A 42 13.15 27.31 4.86
N PRO A 43 13.33 28.59 4.48
CA PRO A 43 13.18 29.72 5.39
C PRO A 43 11.72 30.03 5.74
N HIS A 44 10.79 29.77 4.82
CA HIS A 44 9.35 29.97 5.05
C HIS A 44 8.78 28.93 6.02
N MET A 45 9.27 27.69 5.99
CA MET A 45 8.93 26.64 6.96
C MET A 45 9.45 26.94 8.39
N LEU A 46 10.63 27.57 8.51
CA LEU A 46 11.19 27.96 9.81
C LEU A 46 10.50 29.20 10.40
N ARG A 47 10.00 30.12 9.57
CA ARG A 47 9.27 31.32 10.06
C ARG A 47 7.88 31.02 10.62
N THR A 48 7.20 29.99 10.10
CA THR A 48 5.90 29.56 10.64
C THR A 48 5.97 28.96 12.05
N GLN A 49 7.16 28.67 12.59
CA GLN A 49 7.35 28.24 13.99
C GLN A 49 7.57 29.38 15.00
N ALA A 50 7.83 30.62 14.56
CA ALA A 50 8.24 31.69 15.47
C ALA A 50 7.09 32.59 16.01
N ALA A 51 5.83 32.30 15.69
CA ALA A 51 4.68 33.13 16.08
C ALA A 51 3.74 32.40 17.05
N ASN A 52 4.18 32.23 18.30
CA ASN A 52 3.33 32.29 19.51
C ASN A 52 4.17 32.05 20.78
N PRO A 53 4.56 33.09 21.54
CA PRO A 53 5.04 32.92 22.90
C PRO A 53 3.88 33.19 23.87
N THR A 54 3.41 32.15 24.56
CA THR A 54 2.82 32.34 25.89
C THR A 54 3.52 31.42 26.87
N ASN A 55 4.15 32.07 27.84
CA ASN A 55 4.93 31.50 28.93
C ASN A 55 4.12 30.51 29.76
N THR A 56 4.70 29.35 30.07
CA THR A 56 4.55 28.77 31.41
C THR A 56 5.77 27.91 31.71
N VAL A 57 6.55 28.40 32.68
CA VAL A 57 7.74 27.76 33.24
C VAL A 57 7.29 26.60 34.11
N PHE A 58 7.77 25.37 33.85
CA PHE A 58 7.85 24.35 34.89
C PHE A 58 9.14 23.53 34.74
N SER A 59 9.88 23.53 35.84
CA SER A 59 11.18 22.93 36.08
C SER A 59 11.08 21.40 36.21
N CYS A 60 12.00 20.68 35.57
CA CYS A 60 12.30 19.29 35.93
C CYS A 60 13.14 19.23 37.21
N PRO A 61 12.98 18.18 38.03
CA PRO A 61 14.08 17.62 38.78
C PRO A 61 14.46 16.22 38.27
N SER A 62 15.77 16.03 38.20
CA SER A 62 16.52 14.82 37.95
C SER A 62 16.50 13.85 39.14
N ASP A 63 16.77 12.58 38.82
CA ASP A 63 17.43 11.53 39.64
C ASP A 63 16.81 11.10 40.99
N LEU A 64 16.54 9.78 41.12
CA LEU A 64 17.31 8.86 41.99
C LEU A 64 16.70 7.45 42.08
N ALA A 65 17.55 6.47 41.75
CA ALA A 65 17.88 5.23 42.48
C ALA A 65 16.79 4.25 42.99
N ALA A 66 16.86 3.04 42.43
CA ALA A 66 17.04 1.74 43.10
C ALA A 66 16.50 1.51 44.53
N SER A 67 15.67 0.47 44.70
CA SER A 67 15.90 -0.54 45.74
C SER A 67 15.27 -1.90 45.41
N ARG A 68 16.07 -2.95 45.59
CA ARG A 68 15.67 -4.35 45.74
C ARG A 68 14.75 -4.56 46.96
N ASN A 69 13.90 -5.58 46.93
CA ASN A 69 13.93 -6.69 47.90
C ASN A 69 12.87 -7.78 47.61
N ASP A 70 13.40 -8.98 47.35
CA ASP A 70 13.15 -10.29 47.99
C ASP A 70 11.82 -10.66 48.66
N GLY A 71 11.44 -11.93 48.39
CA GLY A 71 10.72 -12.84 49.30
C GLY A 71 9.20 -12.90 49.07
N ALA A 72 8.52 -14.04 49.01
CA ALA A 72 8.90 -15.42 49.28
C ALA A 72 7.87 -16.36 48.62
N ALA A 73 8.32 -17.58 48.31
CA ALA A 73 7.48 -18.71 47.94
C ALA A 73 6.74 -19.26 49.17
N LEU A 74 5.56 -19.87 48.95
CA LEU A 74 5.08 -21.00 49.76
C LEU A 74 4.16 -21.90 48.93
N THR A 75 4.56 -23.17 48.89
CA THR A 75 3.94 -24.38 48.34
C THR A 75 3.01 -25.06 49.36
N ALA A 76 2.02 -25.84 48.87
CA ALA A 76 1.54 -27.17 49.35
C ALA A 76 0.02 -27.32 49.05
N GLN A 77 -0.45 -28.22 48.19
CA GLN A 77 -0.56 -29.70 48.24
C GLN A 77 -1.84 -30.24 48.94
N GLY A 78 -2.49 -31.20 48.23
CA GLY A 78 -3.42 -32.23 48.74
C GLY A 78 -4.90 -31.84 48.65
N GLY A 79 -5.85 -32.64 48.14
CA GLY A 79 -5.88 -34.03 47.68
C GLY A 79 -7.30 -34.59 47.93
N GLY A 80 -7.77 -35.53 47.09
CA GLY A 80 -8.73 -36.57 47.49
C GLY A 80 -10.21 -36.42 47.10
N GLU A 81 -10.60 -37.24 46.11
CA GLU A 81 -11.74 -38.19 46.08
C GLU A 81 -13.22 -37.74 46.25
N GLY A 82 -14.08 -38.29 45.37
CA GLY A 82 -15.48 -38.59 45.69
C GLY A 82 -16.50 -38.42 44.55
N GLU A 83 -16.66 -39.44 43.70
CA GLU A 83 -17.97 -39.82 43.13
C GLU A 83 -18.78 -40.59 44.21
N PRO A 84 -20.14 -40.75 44.16
CA PRO A 84 -20.84 -41.37 43.02
C PRO A 84 -22.35 -41.01 42.80
N HIS A 85 -22.91 -41.55 41.69
CA HIS A 85 -24.31 -42.02 41.48
C HIS A 85 -25.49 -41.00 41.57
N SER A 86 -26.52 -40.94 40.71
CA SER A 86 -27.30 -42.00 40.05
C SER A 86 -28.45 -41.42 39.20
N GLN A 87 -28.89 -42.25 38.22
CA GLN A 87 -30.26 -42.48 37.72
C GLN A 87 -31.01 -41.46 36.82
N SER A 88 -31.27 -41.93 35.59
CA SER A 88 -32.47 -41.70 34.77
C SER A 88 -33.68 -42.52 35.28
N PRO A 89 -34.91 -42.25 34.79
CA PRO A 89 -35.46 -43.16 33.76
C PRO A 89 -36.40 -42.52 32.71
N ASP A 90 -36.58 -43.29 31.63
CA ASP A 90 -37.49 -43.13 30.49
C ASP A 90 -39.00 -43.22 30.79
N THR A 91 -39.84 -42.65 29.92
CA THR A 91 -41.15 -43.19 29.46
C THR A 91 -41.68 -42.32 28.30
N LEU A 92 -41.62 -42.75 27.02
CA LEU A 92 -42.57 -43.58 26.23
C LEU A 92 -43.84 -42.86 25.68
N LEU A 93 -43.89 -42.86 24.34
CA LEU A 93 -45.03 -43.13 23.42
C LEU A 93 -46.14 -42.10 23.16
N GLY A 94 -46.40 -41.86 21.86
CA GLY A 94 -47.70 -41.41 21.35
C GLY A 94 -47.70 -40.88 19.92
N ASN A 95 -47.68 -41.78 18.93
CA ASN A 95 -48.00 -41.50 17.52
C ASN A 95 -49.42 -40.94 17.35
N THR A 96 -49.66 -40.16 16.29
CA THR A 96 -50.83 -40.36 15.40
C THR A 96 -50.66 -39.62 14.07
N ASP A 97 -50.80 -40.40 13.00
CA ASP A 97 -50.97 -39.99 11.61
C ASP A 97 -52.28 -39.25 11.37
N LYS A 98 -52.31 -38.37 10.36
CA LYS A 98 -53.47 -38.23 9.47
C LYS A 98 -53.05 -37.62 8.12
N GLU A 99 -53.02 -38.48 7.11
CA GLU A 99 -53.14 -38.11 5.70
C GLU A 99 -54.50 -37.45 5.42
N LEU A 100 -54.51 -36.54 4.44
CA LEU A 100 -55.62 -36.44 3.48
C LEU A 100 -55.10 -35.89 2.16
N ASN A 101 -55.29 -36.71 1.14
CA ASN A 101 -54.89 -36.59 -0.24
C ASN A 101 -56.09 -36.12 -1.07
N THR A 102 -55.91 -35.13 -1.95
CA THR A 102 -56.75 -34.95 -3.16
C THR A 102 -55.90 -34.31 -4.26
N GLY A 103 -55.65 -35.07 -5.32
CA GLY A 103 -54.94 -34.62 -6.52
C GLY A 103 -55.83 -34.00 -7.60
N VAL A 104 -55.26 -33.93 -8.82
CA VAL A 104 -55.75 -33.40 -10.11
C VAL A 104 -55.34 -31.93 -10.33
N ALA A 105 -54.64 -31.48 -11.38
CA ALA A 105 -54.19 -32.03 -12.66
C ALA A 105 -52.87 -31.35 -13.11
N VAL A 106 -52.08 -32.04 -13.94
CA VAL A 106 -50.89 -31.51 -14.62
C VAL A 106 -51.28 -30.98 -16.00
N THR A 107 -50.96 -29.72 -16.29
CA THR A 107 -50.83 -29.17 -17.65
C THR A 107 -49.57 -28.29 -17.72
N PRO A 108 -48.74 -28.38 -18.77
CA PRO A 108 -47.47 -27.69 -18.84
C PRO A 108 -47.66 -26.24 -19.30
N ASN A 109 -47.16 -25.26 -18.54
CA ASN A 109 -47.03 -23.89 -19.00
C ASN A 109 -45.68 -23.30 -18.61
N THR A 110 -44.83 -23.16 -19.63
CA THR A 110 -43.98 -22.00 -19.93
C THR A 110 -43.26 -21.34 -18.75
N ALA A 111 -41.98 -21.63 -18.62
CA ALA A 111 -41.05 -20.95 -17.72
C ALA A 111 -40.93 -19.46 -18.12
N GLY A 112 -41.68 -18.60 -17.42
CA GLY A 112 -41.43 -17.17 -17.35
C GLY A 112 -40.50 -16.88 -16.18
N THR A 113 -39.33 -16.33 -16.46
CA THR A 113 -38.37 -15.83 -15.48
C THR A 113 -39.03 -14.72 -14.66
N ALA A 114 -39.33 -14.98 -13.38
CA ALA A 114 -39.76 -13.94 -12.46
C ALA A 114 -38.58 -12.98 -12.19
N PRO A 115 -38.78 -11.66 -12.28
CA PRO A 115 -37.73 -10.70 -11.93
C PRO A 115 -37.43 -10.81 -10.43
N VAL A 116 -36.14 -10.96 -10.12
CA VAL A 116 -35.61 -10.89 -8.75
C VAL A 116 -36.01 -9.54 -8.16
N ALA A 117 -36.73 -9.55 -7.03
CA ALA A 117 -37.13 -8.34 -6.34
C ALA A 117 -35.88 -7.53 -5.92
N PRO A 118 -35.84 -6.20 -6.12
CA PRO A 118 -34.74 -5.38 -5.64
C PRO A 118 -34.68 -5.45 -4.10
N CYS A 119 -33.49 -5.68 -3.56
CA CYS A 119 -33.25 -5.67 -2.11
C CYS A 119 -33.61 -4.27 -1.55
N GLN A 120 -34.71 -4.18 -0.81
CA GLN A 120 -35.22 -2.93 -0.20
C GLN A 120 -34.43 -2.49 1.05
N ARG A 121 -33.16 -2.87 1.19
CA ARG A 121 -32.36 -2.46 2.35
C ARG A 121 -31.61 -1.19 2.00
N GLU A 122 -31.83 -0.14 2.79
CA GLU A 122 -31.02 1.09 2.76
C GLU A 122 -29.53 0.73 2.86
N PRO A 123 -28.67 1.24 1.96
CA PRO A 123 -27.27 0.87 1.93
C PRO A 123 -26.58 1.33 3.21
N ARG A 124 -26.03 0.39 4.00
CA ARG A 124 -25.36 0.65 5.27
C ARG A 124 -23.86 0.48 5.10
N ASN A 125 -23.11 1.56 5.25
CA ASN A 125 -21.65 1.56 5.19
C ASN A 125 -21.03 1.67 6.58
N LEU A 126 -19.95 0.91 6.80
CA LEU A 126 -19.19 0.98 8.04
C LEU A 126 -17.98 1.88 7.85
N ALA A 127 -18.00 3.06 8.44
CA ALA A 127 -16.89 4.01 8.35
C ALA A 127 -15.92 3.77 9.54
N MET A 128 -14.67 3.45 9.25
CA MET A 128 -13.61 3.28 10.26
C MET A 128 -12.63 4.45 10.22
N GLU A 129 -12.35 5.04 11.38
CA GLU A 129 -11.42 6.18 11.52
C GLU A 129 -10.57 6.03 12.79
N PRO A 130 -9.28 6.43 12.80
CA PRO A 130 -8.45 6.39 14.00
C PRO A 130 -8.90 7.38 15.09
N GLY A 131 -9.30 6.86 16.26
CA GLY A 131 -9.60 7.69 17.42
C GLY A 131 -8.36 8.44 17.93
N GLY A 132 -8.42 9.78 17.97
CA GLY A 132 -7.33 10.61 18.50
C GLY A 132 -7.39 12.08 18.08
N ARG A 133 -6.31 12.84 18.37
CA ARG A 133 -6.12 14.29 18.07
C ARG A 133 -5.98 14.60 16.56
N GLY A 134 -6.61 13.82 15.69
CA GLY A 134 -6.57 13.99 14.23
C GLY A 134 -7.64 14.95 13.72
N LYS A 135 -7.44 15.46 12.51
CA LYS A 135 -8.47 16.23 11.78
C LYS A 135 -9.48 15.32 11.06
N ALA A 136 -9.31 14.00 11.06
CA ALA A 136 -10.10 13.10 10.23
C ALA A 136 -11.59 13.06 10.63
N LEU A 137 -11.94 13.03 11.92
CA LEU A 137 -13.34 13.20 12.35
C LEU A 137 -13.95 14.54 11.90
N GLN A 138 -13.18 15.64 11.99
CA GLN A 138 -13.64 16.96 11.54
C GLN A 138 -13.86 16.94 10.02
N LEU A 139 -12.90 16.46 9.24
CA LEU A 139 -12.98 16.31 7.79
C LEU A 139 -14.16 15.42 7.38
N PHE A 140 -14.41 14.34 8.12
CA PHE A 140 -15.57 13.49 7.90
C PHE A 140 -16.86 14.30 8.05
N GLN A 141 -17.01 15.05 9.14
CA GLN A 141 -18.20 15.85 9.39
C GLN A 141 -18.40 16.98 8.37
N THR A 142 -17.31 17.63 7.94
CA THR A 142 -17.39 18.83 7.08
C THR A 142 -17.45 18.52 5.59
N LEU A 143 -16.77 17.47 5.12
CA LEU A 143 -16.63 17.17 3.70
C LEU A 143 -17.32 15.86 3.30
N VAL A 144 -17.12 14.79 4.08
CA VAL A 144 -17.61 13.46 3.69
C VAL A 144 -19.11 13.32 3.94
N ARG A 145 -19.54 13.64 5.16
CA ARG A 145 -20.92 13.44 5.62
C ARG A 145 -21.96 14.13 4.73
N PRO A 146 -21.81 15.41 4.33
CA PRO A 146 -22.80 16.06 3.46
C PRO A 146 -22.97 15.34 2.11
N LEU A 147 -21.87 14.89 1.51
CA LEU A 147 -21.90 14.17 0.23
C LEU A 147 -22.56 12.79 0.37
N LEU A 148 -22.35 12.10 1.50
CA LEU A 148 -23.02 10.83 1.78
C LEU A 148 -24.53 11.01 2.02
N GLU A 149 -24.92 12.04 2.75
CA GLU A 149 -26.33 12.38 3.00
C GLU A 149 -27.05 12.70 1.68
N GLU A 150 -26.43 13.49 0.81
CA GLU A 150 -26.96 13.80 -0.53
C GLU A 150 -27.05 12.56 -1.42
N ALA A 151 -26.05 11.68 -1.38
CA ALA A 151 -26.05 10.42 -2.13
C ALA A 151 -26.93 9.31 -1.51
N GLN A 152 -27.64 9.60 -0.41
CA GLN A 152 -28.45 8.63 0.34
C GLN A 152 -27.64 7.39 0.73
N VAL A 153 -26.44 7.62 1.26
CA VAL A 153 -25.55 6.59 1.78
C VAL A 153 -25.61 6.64 3.30
N SER A 154 -26.32 5.68 3.90
CA SER A 154 -26.35 5.56 5.36
C SER A 154 -25.03 4.98 5.88
N PHE A 155 -24.58 5.46 7.05
CA PHE A 155 -23.31 5.01 7.61
C PHE A 155 -23.38 4.83 9.13
N LYS A 156 -22.52 3.95 9.65
CA LYS A 156 -22.17 3.87 11.07
C LYS A 156 -20.69 4.16 11.22
N LEU A 157 -20.35 5.15 12.04
CA LEU A 157 -18.96 5.48 12.35
C LEU A 157 -18.45 4.58 13.49
N MET A 158 -17.26 4.00 13.31
CA MET A 158 -16.51 3.28 14.33
C MET A 158 -15.11 3.84 14.44
N LEU A 159 -14.70 4.13 15.68
CA LEU A 159 -13.41 4.74 15.97
C LEU A 159 -12.41 3.67 16.41
N THR A 160 -11.21 3.67 15.82
CA THR A 160 -10.14 2.70 16.08
C THR A 160 -9.07 3.34 16.96
N GLU A 161 -8.84 2.85 18.17
CA GLU A 161 -8.03 3.57 19.17
C GLU A 161 -6.55 3.21 19.18
N ARG A 162 -6.15 2.10 18.55
CA ARG A 162 -4.78 1.57 18.60
C ARG A 162 -4.47 0.72 17.37
N GLN A 163 -3.20 0.42 17.17
CA GLN A 163 -2.73 -0.51 16.14
C GLN A 163 -3.40 -1.89 16.32
N ASN A 164 -3.75 -2.52 15.20
CA ASN A 164 -4.52 -3.76 15.08
C ASN A 164 -5.98 -3.69 15.57
N HIS A 165 -6.49 -2.55 16.05
CA HIS A 165 -7.89 -2.49 16.46
C HIS A 165 -8.85 -2.68 15.29
N ALA A 166 -8.54 -2.14 14.11
CA ALA A 166 -9.41 -2.32 12.94
C ALA A 166 -9.41 -3.78 12.48
N ARG A 167 -8.23 -4.42 12.51
CA ARG A 167 -8.06 -5.84 12.22
C ARG A 167 -8.95 -6.71 13.12
N GLU A 168 -8.89 -6.49 14.43
CA GLU A 168 -9.72 -7.21 15.41
C GLU A 168 -11.22 -6.97 15.20
N LEU A 169 -11.63 -5.71 15.00
CA LEU A 169 -13.03 -5.34 14.78
C LEU A 169 -13.60 -6.05 13.54
N VAL A 170 -12.91 -5.95 12.41
CA VAL A 170 -13.36 -6.58 11.15
C VAL A 170 -13.36 -8.10 11.24
N CYS A 171 -12.41 -8.69 11.96
CA CYS A 171 -12.37 -10.13 12.21
C CYS A 171 -13.61 -10.60 13.00
N ALA A 172 -14.11 -9.79 13.94
CA ALA A 172 -15.29 -10.12 14.75
C ALA A 172 -16.64 -9.66 14.17
N GLU A 173 -16.64 -8.74 13.19
CA GLU A 173 -17.86 -8.08 12.69
C GLU A 173 -18.78 -9.01 11.88
N GLU A 174 -20.10 -8.78 11.94
CA GLU A 174 -21.07 -9.44 11.06
C GLU A 174 -21.21 -8.68 9.73
N LEU A 175 -20.39 -9.07 8.75
CA LEU A 175 -20.29 -8.40 7.45
C LEU A 175 -21.58 -8.41 6.62
N GLY A 176 -22.56 -9.25 6.96
CA GLY A 176 -23.87 -9.32 6.29
C GLY A 176 -24.74 -8.07 6.50
N HIS A 177 -24.45 -7.26 7.52
CA HIS A 177 -25.19 -6.03 7.82
C HIS A 177 -24.79 -4.82 6.98
N TRP A 178 -23.61 -4.89 6.35
CA TRP A 178 -22.95 -3.77 5.69
C TRP A 178 -22.84 -4.01 4.19
N ASP A 179 -23.02 -3.00 3.36
CA ASP A 179 -22.84 -3.11 1.91
C ASP A 179 -21.37 -2.91 1.51
N ALA A 180 -20.69 -1.99 2.18
CA ALA A 180 -19.26 -1.75 2.04
C ALA A 180 -18.60 -1.36 3.37
N LEU A 181 -17.29 -1.58 3.46
CA LEU A 181 -16.44 -1.03 4.52
C LEU A 181 -15.70 0.19 3.97
N VAL A 182 -15.89 1.34 4.59
CA VAL A 182 -15.25 2.60 4.23
C VAL A 182 -14.17 2.90 5.26
N VAL A 183 -12.92 2.98 4.82
CA VAL A 183 -11.76 3.20 5.68
C VAL A 183 -11.28 4.63 5.47
N MET A 184 -11.45 5.48 6.49
CA MET A 184 -11.00 6.87 6.46
C MET A 184 -9.74 7.05 7.31
N SER A 185 -8.57 6.88 6.69
CA SER A 185 -7.27 6.93 7.36
C SER A 185 -6.16 7.00 6.30
N GLY A 186 -4.97 6.50 6.61
CA GLY A 186 -3.95 6.17 5.61
C GLY A 186 -3.91 4.69 5.24
N ASP A 187 -2.94 4.32 4.41
CA ASP A 187 -2.78 2.98 3.82
C ASP A 187 -2.71 1.86 4.90
N GLY A 188 -2.06 2.12 6.05
CA GLY A 188 -1.94 1.15 7.15
C GLY A 188 -3.26 0.69 7.77
N LEU A 189 -4.31 1.52 7.79
CA LEU A 189 -5.63 1.06 8.29
C LEU A 189 -6.33 0.15 7.29
N MET A 190 -6.14 0.38 5.99
CA MET A 190 -6.63 -0.55 4.96
C MET A 190 -5.91 -1.89 5.04
N HIS A 191 -4.60 -1.86 5.29
CA HIS A 191 -3.80 -3.05 5.57
C HIS A 191 -4.38 -3.86 6.75
N GLU A 192 -4.69 -3.21 7.88
CA GLU A 192 -5.33 -3.89 9.02
C GLU A 192 -6.68 -4.51 8.66
N VAL A 193 -7.54 -3.76 7.95
CA VAL A 193 -8.86 -4.23 7.55
C VAL A 193 -8.77 -5.46 6.65
N VAL A 194 -7.90 -5.45 5.63
CA VAL A 194 -7.76 -6.58 4.71
C VAL A 194 -7.18 -7.80 5.39
N ASN A 195 -6.15 -7.65 6.24
CA ASN A 195 -5.62 -8.77 7.01
C ASN A 195 -6.67 -9.33 7.99
N GLY A 196 -7.46 -8.47 8.62
CA GLY A 196 -8.59 -8.87 9.46
C GLY A 196 -9.63 -9.70 8.71
N LEU A 197 -9.97 -9.34 7.47
CA LEU A 197 -10.87 -10.14 6.61
C LEU A 197 -10.26 -11.50 6.26
N MET A 198 -8.96 -11.53 5.94
CA MET A 198 -8.25 -12.75 5.53
C MET A 198 -8.01 -13.73 6.68
N GLU A 199 -8.03 -13.24 7.92
CA GLU A 199 -7.94 -14.06 9.13
C GLU A 199 -9.23 -14.74 9.53
N ARG A 200 -10.36 -14.38 8.93
CA ARG A 200 -11.63 -14.98 9.32
C ARG A 200 -11.72 -16.43 8.82
N PRO A 201 -12.51 -17.30 9.48
CA PRO A 201 -12.82 -18.63 8.96
C PRO A 201 -13.54 -18.58 7.60
N ASP A 202 -14.39 -17.57 7.39
CA ASP A 202 -15.16 -17.31 6.17
C ASP A 202 -14.45 -16.33 5.22
N TRP A 203 -13.11 -16.26 5.27
CA TRP A 203 -12.31 -15.28 4.52
C TRP A 203 -12.67 -15.21 3.02
N LYS A 204 -13.02 -16.34 2.38
CA LYS A 204 -13.39 -16.43 0.96
C LYS A 204 -14.56 -15.53 0.60
N THR A 205 -15.54 -15.42 1.49
CA THR A 205 -16.70 -14.54 1.33
C THR A 205 -16.46 -13.17 1.95
N ALA A 206 -15.73 -13.11 3.07
CA ALA A 206 -15.42 -11.87 3.76
C ALA A 206 -14.62 -10.89 2.89
N ILE A 207 -13.57 -11.38 2.20
CA ILE A 207 -12.70 -10.55 1.34
C ILE A 207 -13.44 -9.97 0.12
N GLN A 208 -14.61 -10.52 -0.23
CA GLN A 208 -15.45 -10.00 -1.31
C GLN A 208 -16.29 -8.79 -0.89
N LYS A 209 -16.31 -8.43 0.40
CA LYS A 209 -16.96 -7.21 0.89
C LYS A 209 -16.30 -5.99 0.23
N PRO A 210 -17.05 -5.15 -0.50
CA PRO A 210 -16.48 -3.94 -1.11
C PRO A 210 -15.81 -3.03 -0.08
N LEU A 211 -14.63 -2.54 -0.43
CA LEU A 211 -13.83 -1.63 0.38
C LEU A 211 -13.78 -0.24 -0.26
N CYS A 212 -13.66 0.81 0.54
CA CYS A 212 -13.42 2.16 0.06
C CYS A 212 -12.32 2.80 0.89
N SER A 213 -11.39 3.50 0.23
CA SER A 213 -10.32 4.24 0.90
C SER A 213 -10.63 5.73 0.81
N LEU A 214 -10.86 6.39 1.95
CA LEU A 214 -10.95 7.83 2.05
C LEU A 214 -9.69 8.37 2.74
N PRO A 215 -8.96 9.31 2.13
CA PRO A 215 -7.70 9.79 2.68
C PRO A 215 -7.94 10.66 3.93
N GLY A 216 -7.53 10.16 5.08
CA GLY A 216 -7.55 10.88 6.37
C GLY A 216 -6.18 10.86 7.09
N GLY A 217 -5.20 10.14 6.55
CA GLY A 217 -3.88 9.94 7.15
C GLY A 217 -2.74 10.66 6.43
N SER A 218 -1.51 10.32 6.79
CA SER A 218 -0.27 10.86 6.17
C SER A 218 0.20 10.06 4.94
N GLY A 219 -0.04 8.75 4.87
CA GLY A 219 0.19 7.91 3.69
C GLY A 219 -1.14 7.55 3.04
N ASN A 220 -1.38 7.98 1.80
CA ASN A 220 -2.64 7.73 1.09
C ASN A 220 -2.40 7.34 -0.37
N ALA A 221 -1.38 6.51 -0.59
CA ALA A 221 -0.97 6.09 -1.92
C ALA A 221 -2.06 5.28 -2.62
N LEU A 222 -2.83 4.47 -1.88
CA LEU A 222 -3.96 3.72 -2.42
C LEU A 222 -5.05 4.67 -2.92
N ALA A 223 -5.47 5.64 -2.10
CA ALA A 223 -6.47 6.64 -2.48
C ALA A 223 -6.02 7.48 -3.70
N ALA A 224 -4.76 7.89 -3.75
CA ALA A 224 -4.19 8.61 -4.88
C ALA A 224 -4.21 7.79 -6.17
N SER A 225 -3.91 6.48 -6.08
CA SER A 225 -3.98 5.57 -7.21
C SER A 225 -5.40 5.41 -7.74
N LEU A 226 -6.39 5.26 -6.84
CA LEU A 226 -7.82 5.18 -7.20
C LEU A 226 -8.31 6.46 -7.88
N ASN A 227 -7.91 7.63 -7.37
CA ASN A 227 -8.18 8.93 -7.98
C ASN A 227 -7.62 9.01 -9.41
N TYR A 228 -6.37 8.59 -9.60
CA TYR A 228 -5.73 8.55 -10.92
C TYR A 228 -6.44 7.60 -11.90
N TYR A 229 -6.83 6.41 -11.45
CA TYR A 229 -7.57 5.43 -12.26
C TYR A 229 -8.94 5.94 -12.68
N ALA A 230 -9.57 6.78 -11.87
CA ALA A 230 -10.82 7.45 -12.20
C ALA A 230 -10.66 8.60 -13.21
N GLY A 231 -9.43 8.96 -13.60
CA GLY A 231 -9.17 10.03 -14.56
C GLY A 231 -9.11 11.43 -13.95
N TYR A 232 -9.07 11.55 -12.62
CA TYR A 232 -8.85 12.83 -11.97
C TYR A 232 -7.39 13.25 -12.04
N GLU A 233 -7.17 14.57 -11.97
CA GLU A 233 -5.86 15.17 -11.77
C GLU A 233 -5.24 14.72 -10.44
N GLN A 234 -3.91 14.78 -10.38
CA GLN A 234 -3.17 14.50 -9.14
C GLN A 234 -3.38 15.64 -8.14
N VAL A 235 -4.24 15.39 -7.15
CA VAL A 235 -4.63 16.35 -6.10
C VAL A 235 -4.25 15.83 -4.73
N THR A 236 -4.20 16.72 -3.74
CA THR A 236 -3.82 16.40 -2.35
C THR A 236 -4.87 16.87 -1.34
N ASN A 237 -4.73 16.44 -0.09
CA ASN A 237 -5.54 16.89 1.06
C ASN A 237 -7.06 16.81 0.81
N GLU A 238 -7.79 17.91 1.05
CA GLU A 238 -9.25 17.99 0.98
C GLU A 238 -9.80 17.69 -0.43
N ASP A 239 -9.07 18.06 -1.48
CA ASP A 239 -9.48 17.80 -2.87
C ASP A 239 -9.43 16.29 -3.17
N LEU A 240 -8.37 15.62 -2.71
CA LEU A 240 -8.27 14.16 -2.84
C LEU A 240 -9.37 13.45 -2.04
N LEU A 241 -9.66 13.93 -0.83
CA LEU A 241 -10.75 13.41 -0.01
C LEU A 241 -12.10 13.59 -0.70
N THR A 242 -12.34 14.75 -1.30
CA THR A 242 -13.56 15.06 -2.04
C THR A 242 -13.70 14.13 -3.24
N ASN A 243 -12.67 13.99 -4.07
CA ASN A 243 -12.70 13.08 -5.22
C ASN A 243 -12.98 11.63 -4.80
N CYS A 244 -12.29 11.12 -3.78
CA CYS A 244 -12.51 9.76 -3.29
C CYS A 244 -13.92 9.56 -2.71
N THR A 245 -14.48 10.59 -2.06
CA THR A 245 -15.86 10.57 -1.57
C THR A 245 -16.87 10.56 -2.72
N LEU A 246 -16.63 11.33 -3.78
CA LEU A 246 -17.46 11.30 -4.98
C LEU A 246 -17.42 9.92 -5.66
N LEU A 247 -16.27 9.24 -5.67
CA LEU A 247 -16.19 7.85 -6.15
C LEU A 247 -17.06 6.90 -5.31
N LEU A 248 -17.09 7.08 -3.99
CA LEU A 248 -17.98 6.34 -3.09
C LEU A 248 -19.46 6.60 -3.41
N CYS A 249 -19.83 7.86 -3.61
CA CYS A 249 -21.20 8.23 -3.98
C CYS A 249 -21.63 7.64 -5.34
N ARG A 250 -20.70 7.47 -6.29
CA ARG A 250 -20.96 6.82 -7.59
C ARG A 250 -21.10 5.30 -7.52
N ARG A 251 -20.63 4.66 -6.45
CA ARG A 251 -20.81 3.21 -6.18
C ARG A 251 -20.24 2.27 -7.25
N HIS A 252 -19.28 2.73 -8.05
CA HIS A 252 -18.58 1.87 -9.01
C HIS A 252 -17.52 1.03 -8.29
N LEU A 253 -17.50 -0.27 -8.57
CA LEU A 253 -16.56 -1.21 -7.99
C LEU A 253 -15.59 -1.72 -9.06
N SER A 254 -14.31 -1.75 -8.71
CA SER A 254 -13.29 -2.40 -9.52
C SER A 254 -12.60 -3.49 -8.71
N PRO A 255 -12.25 -4.62 -9.35
CA PRO A 255 -11.43 -5.63 -8.70
C PRO A 255 -9.98 -5.13 -8.53
N MET A 256 -9.34 -5.55 -7.44
CA MET A 256 -7.95 -5.23 -7.10
C MET A 256 -7.15 -6.49 -6.83
N ASN A 257 -5.88 -6.46 -7.22
CA ASN A 257 -4.93 -7.52 -6.92
C ASN A 257 -4.60 -7.53 -5.42
N LEU A 258 -4.27 -8.69 -4.86
CA LEU A 258 -3.82 -8.83 -3.48
C LEU A 258 -2.48 -9.55 -3.44
N LEU A 259 -1.51 -9.04 -2.70
CA LEU A 259 -0.20 -9.68 -2.54
C LEU A 259 -0.20 -10.53 -1.27
N SER A 260 0.01 -11.84 -1.43
CA SER A 260 0.27 -12.77 -0.31
C SER A 260 1.77 -12.78 -0.03
N LEU A 261 2.16 -12.58 1.23
CA LEU A 261 3.55 -12.57 1.67
C LEU A 261 3.78 -13.66 2.72
N HIS A 262 4.92 -14.35 2.60
CA HIS A 262 5.41 -15.35 3.55
C HIS A 262 6.81 -14.99 3.98
N THR A 263 7.07 -15.02 5.28
CA THR A 263 8.38 -14.77 5.85
C THR A 263 9.03 -16.04 6.40
N ALA A 264 10.34 -15.98 6.65
CA ALA A 264 11.10 -17.13 7.19
C ALA A 264 10.61 -17.60 8.57
N SER A 265 10.08 -16.70 9.39
CA SER A 265 9.46 -17.04 10.68
C SER A 265 8.12 -17.76 10.55
N GLY A 266 7.60 -17.94 9.33
CA GLY A 266 6.29 -18.53 9.07
C GLY A 266 5.14 -17.54 9.20
N LEU A 267 5.42 -16.25 9.31
CA LEU A 267 4.38 -15.22 9.28
C LEU A 267 3.81 -15.12 7.86
N GLN A 268 2.49 -15.19 7.77
CA GLN A 268 1.74 -14.90 6.57
C GLN A 268 1.00 -13.58 6.73
N VAL A 269 1.21 -12.66 5.79
CA VAL A 269 0.59 -11.32 5.79
C VAL A 269 0.16 -10.96 4.38
N TYR A 270 -0.88 -10.16 4.25
CA TYR A 270 -1.38 -9.67 2.97
C TYR A 270 -1.06 -8.20 2.81
N SER A 271 -0.65 -7.82 1.59
CA SER A 271 -0.36 -6.45 1.20
C SER A 271 -1.34 -5.98 0.13
N VAL A 272 -1.88 -4.78 0.32
CA VAL A 272 -2.81 -4.11 -0.62
C VAL A 272 -2.11 -3.08 -1.50
N LEU A 273 -0.89 -2.68 -1.16
CA LEU A 273 -0.20 -1.58 -1.81
C LEU A 273 1.24 -1.94 -2.17
N SER A 274 2.09 -2.22 -1.19
CA SER A 274 3.53 -2.35 -1.42
C SER A 274 4.27 -3.20 -0.39
N LEU A 275 5.39 -3.75 -0.83
CA LEU A 275 6.48 -4.18 0.05
C LEU A 275 7.75 -3.44 -0.37
N SER A 276 8.43 -2.82 0.58
CA SER A 276 9.68 -2.10 0.32
C SER A 276 10.80 -2.57 1.24
N TRP A 277 12.02 -2.54 0.70
CA TRP A 277 13.26 -2.87 1.39
C TRP A 277 14.37 -1.92 0.99
N GLY A 278 15.26 -1.63 1.93
CA GLY A 278 16.37 -0.73 1.74
C GLY A 278 15.95 0.73 1.87
N PHE A 279 16.33 1.58 0.91
CA PHE A 279 16.17 3.04 0.99
C PHE A 279 14.75 3.49 1.37
N VAL A 280 13.72 2.92 0.73
CA VAL A 280 12.31 3.32 0.96
C VAL A 280 11.85 2.94 2.37
N ALA A 281 12.12 1.70 2.79
CA ALA A 281 11.76 1.24 4.14
C ALA A 281 12.48 2.00 5.25
N ASP A 282 13.73 2.40 5.01
CA ASP A 282 14.47 3.30 5.91
C ASP A 282 13.82 4.68 6.03
N VAL A 283 13.31 5.24 4.92
CA VAL A 283 12.57 6.51 4.93
C VAL A 283 11.28 6.36 5.72
N ASP A 284 10.55 5.26 5.57
CA ASP A 284 9.34 4.99 6.36
C ASP A 284 9.68 4.97 7.86
N LEU A 285 10.66 4.17 8.27
CA LEU A 285 11.12 4.07 9.66
C LEU A 285 11.58 5.42 10.23
N GLU A 286 12.49 6.10 9.54
CA GLU A 286 13.08 7.33 10.05
C GLU A 286 12.10 8.50 10.01
N SER A 287 11.11 8.50 9.13
CA SER A 287 10.13 9.58 9.04
C SER A 287 9.04 9.51 10.10
N GLU A 288 8.86 8.36 10.79
CA GLU A 288 7.85 8.20 11.85
C GLU A 288 8.03 9.21 13.00
N LYS A 289 9.28 9.55 13.36
CA LYS A 289 9.54 10.61 14.38
C LYS A 289 9.03 12.00 13.95
N TYR A 290 8.77 12.18 12.66
CA TYR A 290 8.24 13.40 12.05
C TYR A 290 6.78 13.27 11.61
N ARG A 291 6.01 12.31 12.13
CA ARG A 291 4.59 12.09 11.76
C ARG A 291 3.71 13.35 11.87
N ARG A 292 4.09 14.31 12.73
CA ARG A 292 3.44 15.63 12.87
C ARG A 292 3.58 16.53 11.62
N LEU A 293 4.58 16.28 10.76
CA LEU A 293 4.77 16.98 9.50
C LEU A 293 3.85 16.47 8.38
N GLY A 294 2.99 15.49 8.67
CA GLY A 294 2.14 14.86 7.66
C GLY A 294 3.01 14.19 6.60
N GLU A 295 2.67 14.37 5.33
CA GLU A 295 3.35 13.73 4.20
C GLU A 295 4.76 14.27 3.92
N ILE A 296 5.02 15.54 4.24
CA ILE A 296 6.34 16.19 4.03
C ILE A 296 7.46 15.41 4.75
N ARG A 297 7.11 14.62 5.78
CA ARG A 297 8.04 13.70 6.46
C ARG A 297 8.79 12.79 5.51
N PHE A 298 8.15 12.32 4.43
CA PHE A 298 8.76 11.39 3.47
C PHE A 298 9.79 12.11 2.60
N THR A 299 9.51 13.36 2.18
CA THR A 299 10.46 14.20 1.46
C THR A 299 11.68 14.53 2.32
N VAL A 300 11.47 14.94 3.57
CA VAL A 300 12.55 15.23 4.53
C VAL A 300 13.37 13.97 4.82
N GLY A 301 12.70 12.85 5.09
CA GLY A 301 13.34 11.55 5.30
C GLY A 301 14.18 11.13 4.09
N THR A 302 13.65 11.29 2.89
CA THR A 302 14.35 11.01 1.63
C THR A 302 15.61 11.84 1.51
N ILE A 303 15.55 13.17 1.71
CA ILE A 303 16.73 14.05 1.65
C ILE A 303 17.80 13.61 2.66
N PHE A 304 17.40 13.30 3.90
CA PHE A 304 18.32 12.85 4.94
C PHE A 304 18.97 11.49 4.59
N ARG A 305 18.18 10.52 4.11
CA ARG A 305 18.67 9.21 3.65
C ARG A 305 19.56 9.33 2.42
N LEU A 306 19.32 10.28 1.53
CA LEU A 306 20.18 10.58 0.38
C LEU A 306 21.56 11.09 0.84
N ALA A 307 21.61 11.94 1.87
CA ALA A 307 22.87 12.44 2.43
C ALA A 307 23.69 11.31 3.07
N THR A 308 23.03 10.31 3.63
CA THR A 308 23.62 9.14 4.30
C THR A 308 23.38 7.84 3.52
N LEU A 309 23.40 7.92 2.18
CA LEU A 309 23.07 6.81 1.28
C LEU A 309 23.90 5.55 1.62
N ARG A 310 23.21 4.42 1.76
CA ARG A 310 23.78 3.11 2.03
C ARG A 310 23.25 2.08 1.04
N THR A 311 23.97 0.97 0.90
CA THR A 311 23.55 -0.20 0.14
C THR A 311 23.19 -1.34 1.09
N TYR A 312 22.38 -2.26 0.59
CA TYR A 312 21.83 -3.39 1.31
C TYR A 312 22.18 -4.67 0.57
N GLN A 313 22.70 -5.63 1.32
CA GLN A 313 23.10 -6.91 0.75
C GLN A 313 21.96 -7.91 0.84
N GLY A 314 21.59 -8.52 -0.28
CA GLY A 314 20.53 -9.51 -0.34
C GLY A 314 20.50 -10.23 -1.68
N GLN A 315 19.70 -11.29 -1.78
CA GLN A 315 19.41 -11.97 -3.03
C GLN A 315 17.97 -11.67 -3.45
N LEU A 316 17.77 -11.24 -4.69
CA LEU A 316 16.46 -11.01 -5.28
C LEU A 316 16.23 -12.02 -6.40
N ALA A 317 15.09 -12.70 -6.36
CA ALA A 317 14.60 -13.53 -7.45
C ALA A 317 13.14 -13.20 -7.74
N TYR A 318 12.71 -13.35 -8.99
CA TYR A 318 11.33 -13.05 -9.37
C TYR A 318 10.85 -13.89 -10.56
N LEU A 319 9.53 -14.03 -10.65
CA LEU A 319 8.85 -14.66 -11.78
C LEU A 319 8.21 -13.58 -12.65
N PRO A 320 8.80 -13.25 -13.82
CA PRO A 320 8.21 -12.27 -14.73
C PRO A 320 6.92 -12.82 -15.37
N VAL A 321 5.98 -11.94 -15.70
CA VAL A 321 4.66 -12.30 -16.25
C VAL A 321 4.76 -13.24 -17.45
N GLY A 322 5.72 -12.99 -18.37
CA GLY A 322 5.91 -13.81 -19.57
C GLY A 322 6.30 -15.28 -19.31
N ASN A 323 6.87 -15.59 -18.13
CA ASN A 323 7.30 -16.94 -17.79
C ASN A 323 6.25 -17.72 -16.98
N ALA A 324 5.24 -17.04 -16.44
CA ALA A 324 4.25 -17.65 -15.54
C ALA A 324 3.29 -18.64 -16.24
N ALA A 325 3.05 -18.45 -17.55
CA ALA A 325 2.01 -19.19 -18.30
C ALA A 325 2.27 -20.69 -18.51
N SER A 326 3.41 -21.25 -18.09
CA SER A 326 3.81 -22.61 -18.51
C SER A 326 4.14 -23.61 -17.41
N LYS A 327 4.37 -23.23 -16.14
CA LYS A 327 4.89 -24.17 -15.13
C LYS A 327 4.47 -23.81 -13.70
N THR A 328 3.65 -24.65 -13.08
CA THR A 328 3.42 -24.65 -11.63
C THR A 328 4.42 -25.61 -10.97
N PRO A 329 5.11 -25.23 -9.87
CA PRO A 329 5.95 -26.15 -9.10
C PRO A 329 5.14 -27.37 -8.59
N ALA A 330 5.81 -28.53 -8.51
CA ALA A 330 5.18 -29.80 -8.12
C ALA A 330 4.72 -29.84 -6.65
N SER A 331 5.35 -29.02 -5.79
CA SER A 331 5.03 -28.87 -4.37
C SER A 331 5.00 -27.38 -4.00
N PRO A 332 3.83 -26.72 -4.01
CA PRO A 332 3.72 -25.34 -3.58
C PRO A 332 3.97 -25.21 -2.07
N ALA A 333 4.36 -24.01 -1.62
CA ALA A 333 4.56 -23.69 -0.22
C ALA A 333 3.29 -24.05 0.59
N LEU A 334 3.48 -24.68 1.75
CA LEU A 334 2.40 -25.07 2.64
C LEU A 334 1.73 -23.81 3.22
N VAL A 335 0.55 -23.48 2.73
CA VAL A 335 -0.28 -22.41 3.29
C VAL A 335 -1.20 -23.01 4.34
N GLN A 336 -1.06 -22.58 5.60
CA GLN A 336 -1.95 -23.03 6.69
C GLN A 336 -3.36 -22.44 6.55
N LYS A 337 -3.50 -21.22 6.01
CA LYS A 337 -4.78 -20.51 5.88
C LYS A 337 -4.73 -19.47 4.74
N GLY A 338 -5.79 -19.40 3.92
CA GLY A 338 -5.88 -18.46 2.79
C GLY A 338 -5.79 -19.11 1.41
N PRO A 339 -5.58 -18.33 0.33
CA PRO A 339 -5.33 -18.88 -0.99
C PRO A 339 -4.03 -19.68 -1.04
N VAL A 340 -4.01 -20.66 -1.95
CA VAL A 340 -2.78 -21.41 -2.25
C VAL A 340 -1.87 -20.53 -3.12
N ASP A 341 -0.65 -20.32 -2.66
CA ASP A 341 0.39 -19.61 -3.41
C ASP A 341 1.12 -20.58 -4.36
N THR A 342 0.50 -20.78 -5.52
CA THR A 342 0.89 -21.80 -6.51
C THR A 342 2.30 -21.64 -7.08
N TYR A 343 2.86 -20.43 -7.11
CA TYR A 343 4.19 -20.17 -7.68
C TYR A 343 5.31 -20.26 -6.64
N LEU A 344 4.97 -20.30 -5.35
CA LEU A 344 5.93 -20.27 -4.27
C LEU A 344 6.30 -21.70 -3.86
N VAL A 345 7.59 -21.91 -3.59
CA VAL A 345 8.12 -23.10 -2.90
C VAL A 345 8.54 -22.68 -1.49
N PRO A 346 8.76 -23.59 -0.52
CA PRO A 346 9.28 -23.23 0.80
C PRO A 346 10.55 -22.36 0.73
N LEU A 347 10.76 -21.49 1.71
CA LEU A 347 11.91 -20.57 1.73
C LEU A 347 13.25 -21.32 1.87
N GLU A 348 13.23 -22.53 2.40
CA GLU A 348 14.38 -23.42 2.57
C GLU A 348 14.81 -24.07 1.25
N GLU A 349 13.91 -24.15 0.27
CA GLU A 349 14.17 -24.71 -1.05
C GLU A 349 14.64 -23.62 -2.02
N PRO A 350 15.51 -23.93 -2.99
CA PRO A 350 15.88 -22.96 -4.01
C PRO A 350 14.65 -22.55 -4.84
N VAL A 351 14.64 -21.29 -5.30
CA VAL A 351 13.58 -20.82 -6.21
C VAL A 351 13.52 -21.69 -7.47
N PRO A 352 12.34 -21.89 -8.07
CA PRO A 352 12.20 -22.71 -9.27
C PRO A 352 13.12 -22.22 -10.41
N SER A 353 13.66 -23.16 -11.19
CA SER A 353 14.69 -22.86 -12.21
C SER A 353 14.23 -21.94 -13.35
N HIS A 354 12.94 -21.68 -13.47
CA HIS A 354 12.35 -20.78 -14.47
C HIS A 354 12.19 -19.34 -13.98
N TRP A 355 12.49 -19.09 -12.69
CA TRP A 355 12.56 -17.75 -12.12
C TRP A 355 13.85 -17.07 -12.54
N THR A 356 13.81 -15.74 -12.60
CA THR A 356 14.99 -14.92 -12.83
C THR A 356 15.63 -14.62 -11.49
N VAL A 357 16.87 -15.07 -11.29
CA VAL A 357 17.70 -14.70 -10.14
C VAL A 357 18.56 -13.51 -10.53
N VAL A 358 18.44 -12.41 -9.79
CA VAL A 358 19.24 -11.20 -10.02
C VAL A 358 20.69 -11.50 -9.63
N PRO A 359 21.67 -11.31 -10.54
CA PRO A 359 23.07 -11.62 -10.25
C PRO A 359 23.70 -10.65 -9.25
N GLU A 360 23.21 -9.40 -9.21
CA GLU A 360 23.63 -8.42 -8.22
C GLU A 360 23.10 -8.77 -6.83
N GLN A 361 23.94 -8.50 -5.83
CA GLN A 361 23.61 -8.75 -4.43
C GLN A 361 23.60 -7.47 -3.59
N ASP A 362 23.99 -6.33 -4.16
CA ASP A 362 24.01 -5.03 -3.50
C ASP A 362 22.97 -4.11 -4.13
N PHE A 363 21.97 -3.72 -3.32
CA PHE A 363 20.85 -2.89 -3.73
C PHE A 363 20.85 -1.58 -2.95
N VAL A 364 20.34 -0.51 -3.55
CA VAL A 364 19.92 0.69 -2.81
C VAL A 364 18.49 0.50 -2.30
N LEU A 365 17.61 -0.07 -3.12
CA LEU A 365 16.24 -0.40 -2.75
C LEU A 365 15.70 -1.56 -3.59
N VAL A 366 14.71 -2.24 -3.03
CA VAL A 366 13.78 -3.11 -3.74
C VAL A 366 12.37 -2.67 -3.35
N LEU A 367 11.50 -2.45 -4.32
CA LEU A 367 10.12 -2.02 -4.14
C LEU A 367 9.20 -2.89 -4.99
N VAL A 368 8.29 -3.59 -4.33
CA VAL A 368 7.13 -4.25 -4.92
C VAL A 368 5.94 -3.33 -4.73
N LEU A 369 5.21 -3.04 -5.80
CA LEU A 369 4.10 -2.07 -5.80
C LEU A 369 2.93 -2.60 -6.65
N LEU A 370 1.73 -2.63 -6.08
CA LEU A 370 0.51 -3.09 -6.76
C LEU A 370 -0.18 -1.96 -7.54
N HIS A 371 0.10 -0.71 -7.19
CA HIS A 371 -0.60 0.47 -7.68
C HIS A 371 0.31 1.53 -8.31
N THR A 372 -0.26 2.61 -8.82
CA THR A 372 0.51 3.64 -9.55
C THR A 372 1.31 4.56 -8.64
N HIS A 373 0.80 4.83 -7.45
CA HIS A 373 1.36 5.83 -6.54
C HIS A 373 2.04 5.18 -5.33
N LEU A 374 3.11 5.81 -4.85
CA LEU A 374 3.78 5.48 -3.58
C LEU A 374 3.40 6.48 -2.47
N SER A 375 2.91 7.66 -2.85
CA SER A 375 2.23 8.64 -2.00
C SER A 375 1.31 9.47 -2.90
N ARG A 376 0.51 10.39 -2.36
CA ARG A 376 -0.36 11.23 -3.20
C ARG A 376 0.40 12.18 -4.13
N GLU A 377 1.67 12.44 -3.84
CA GLU A 377 2.54 13.23 -4.71
C GLU A 377 3.51 12.39 -5.54
N LEU A 378 3.68 11.09 -5.25
CA LEU A 378 4.71 10.26 -5.88
C LEU A 378 4.08 9.25 -6.85
N PHE A 379 4.04 9.60 -8.14
CA PHE A 379 3.61 8.73 -9.23
C PHE A 379 4.74 7.77 -9.64
N ALA A 380 4.87 6.66 -8.89
CA ALA A 380 5.99 5.72 -8.97
C ALA A 380 5.90 4.72 -10.14
N ALA A 381 4.71 4.38 -10.60
CA ALA A 381 4.52 3.43 -11.71
C ALA A 381 3.75 4.07 -12.88
N PRO A 382 4.43 4.89 -13.72
CA PRO A 382 3.81 5.63 -14.82
C PRO A 382 3.42 4.77 -16.02
N MET A 383 3.87 3.53 -16.07
CA MET A 383 3.54 2.57 -17.13
C MET A 383 2.07 2.10 -17.10
N GLY A 384 1.31 2.47 -16.07
CA GLY A 384 -0.13 2.28 -16.00
C GLY A 384 -0.57 1.32 -14.90
N ARG A 385 -1.88 1.05 -14.85
CA ARG A 385 -2.49 0.14 -13.88
C ARG A 385 -2.03 -1.29 -14.13
N CYS A 386 -1.71 -2.03 -13.07
CA CYS A 386 -1.44 -3.47 -13.16
C CYS A 386 -2.62 -4.23 -13.77
N GLU A 387 -2.31 -5.16 -14.68
CA GLU A 387 -3.25 -6.18 -15.11
C GLU A 387 -3.57 -7.14 -13.95
N ALA A 388 -4.63 -7.94 -14.10
CA ALA A 388 -5.02 -8.92 -13.10
C ALA A 388 -3.88 -9.92 -12.83
N GLY A 389 -3.46 -10.04 -11.56
CA GLY A 389 -2.40 -10.96 -11.14
C GLY A 389 -0.97 -10.47 -11.37
N VAL A 390 -0.80 -9.19 -11.72
CA VAL A 390 0.52 -8.58 -11.94
C VAL A 390 0.80 -7.53 -10.86
N MET A 391 2.07 -7.39 -10.48
CA MET A 391 2.59 -6.27 -9.69
C MET A 391 3.84 -5.68 -10.35
N HIS A 392 4.13 -4.43 -10.02
CA HIS A 392 5.36 -3.75 -10.40
C HIS A 392 6.49 -4.13 -9.44
N LEU A 393 7.62 -4.59 -9.96
CA LEU A 393 8.86 -4.74 -9.20
C LEU A 393 9.89 -3.73 -9.71
N PHE A 394 10.38 -2.91 -8.79
CA PHE A 394 11.48 -1.99 -8.98
C PHE A 394 12.65 -2.38 -8.10
N TYR A 395 13.86 -2.27 -8.62
CA TYR A 395 15.06 -2.30 -7.78
C TYR A 395 16.10 -1.34 -8.32
N VAL A 396 16.89 -0.78 -7.41
CA VAL A 396 18.01 0.09 -7.77
C VAL A 396 19.30 -0.60 -7.36
N ARG A 397 20.15 -0.85 -8.36
CA ARG A 397 21.48 -1.48 -8.17
C ARG A 397 22.43 -0.52 -7.46
N ALA A 398 23.36 -1.07 -6.69
CA ALA A 398 24.48 -0.30 -6.16
C ALA A 398 25.28 0.39 -7.28
N GLY A 399 25.88 1.55 -6.95
CA GLY A 399 26.68 2.35 -7.88
C GLY A 399 25.97 3.59 -8.44
N VAL A 400 24.65 3.72 -8.25
CA VAL A 400 23.93 4.95 -8.59
C VAL A 400 24.43 6.13 -7.76
N SER A 401 24.58 7.31 -8.38
CA SER A 401 24.99 8.52 -7.67
C SER A 401 23.83 9.12 -6.87
N ARG A 402 24.14 9.80 -5.76
CA ARG A 402 23.15 10.56 -4.97
C ARG A 402 22.41 11.60 -5.83
N ALA A 403 23.13 12.27 -6.73
CA ALA A 403 22.53 13.25 -7.64
C ALA A 403 21.53 12.60 -8.60
N MET A 404 21.82 11.40 -9.12
CA MET A 404 20.88 10.67 -9.97
C MET A 404 19.65 10.22 -9.17
N LEU A 405 19.83 9.67 -7.96
CA LEU A 405 18.70 9.31 -7.10
C LEU A 405 17.80 10.52 -6.79
N LEU A 406 18.38 11.69 -6.54
CA LEU A 406 17.61 12.91 -6.30
C LEU A 406 16.80 13.30 -7.54
N ARG A 407 17.38 13.23 -8.74
CA ARG A 407 16.66 13.52 -9.99
C ARG A 407 15.51 12.54 -10.22
N LEU A 408 15.74 11.24 -9.97
CA LEU A 408 14.70 10.22 -10.06
C LEU A 408 13.57 10.50 -9.08
N PHE A 409 13.89 10.83 -7.82
CA PHE A 409 12.88 11.18 -6.81
C PHE A 409 12.05 12.41 -7.20
N LEU A 410 12.70 13.50 -7.63
CA LEU A 410 11.99 14.72 -8.05
C LEU A 410 11.12 14.48 -9.30
N ALA A 411 11.64 13.72 -10.27
CA ALA A 411 10.90 13.38 -11.48
C ALA A 411 9.71 12.44 -11.21
N MET A 412 9.74 11.67 -10.12
CA MET A 412 8.65 10.79 -9.69
C MET A 412 7.37 11.55 -9.39
N GLN A 413 7.45 12.82 -9.00
CA GLN A 413 6.27 13.64 -8.73
C GLN A 413 5.32 13.72 -9.94
N LYS A 414 5.89 13.71 -11.15
CA LYS A 414 5.17 13.75 -12.43
C LYS A 414 5.25 12.44 -13.21
N GLY A 415 5.74 11.36 -12.59
CA GLY A 415 5.91 10.07 -13.25
C GLY A 415 6.98 10.05 -14.35
N LYS A 416 7.93 11.01 -14.37
CA LYS A 416 8.94 11.15 -15.43
C LYS A 416 10.28 10.50 -15.13
N HIS A 417 10.41 9.86 -13.99
CA HIS A 417 11.66 9.25 -13.54
C HIS A 417 12.14 8.11 -14.44
N MET A 418 11.24 7.45 -15.17
CA MET A 418 11.58 6.42 -16.15
C MET A 418 12.19 7.00 -17.45
N GLU A 419 11.96 8.29 -17.76
CA GLU A 419 12.52 8.96 -18.95
C GLU A 419 14.04 9.20 -18.85
N TYR A 420 14.62 9.05 -17.66
CA TYR A 420 16.06 9.23 -17.44
C TYR A 420 16.91 8.04 -17.92
N ASP A 421 16.28 6.90 -18.29
CA ASP A 421 16.94 5.67 -18.72
C ASP A 421 18.12 5.28 -17.81
N CYS A 422 17.94 5.46 -16.50
CA CYS A 422 18.99 5.21 -15.52
C CYS A 422 19.33 3.71 -15.50
N PRO A 423 20.57 3.29 -15.84
CA PRO A 423 20.93 1.87 -15.95
C PRO A 423 20.95 1.13 -14.61
N TYR A 424 20.85 1.86 -13.50
CA TYR A 424 20.77 1.31 -12.15
C TYR A 424 19.34 1.02 -11.72
N LEU A 425 18.34 1.74 -12.26
CA LEU A 425 16.94 1.54 -11.96
C LEU A 425 16.38 0.49 -12.92
N VAL A 426 15.96 -0.64 -12.36
CA VAL A 426 15.33 -1.72 -13.13
C VAL A 426 13.86 -1.81 -12.75
N TYR A 427 13.02 -1.94 -13.77
CA TYR A 427 11.59 -2.21 -13.64
C TYR A 427 11.25 -3.51 -14.36
N VAL A 428 10.43 -4.35 -13.72
CA VAL A 428 9.90 -5.57 -14.32
C VAL A 428 8.49 -5.88 -13.79
N PRO A 429 7.51 -6.19 -14.65
CA PRO A 429 6.22 -6.71 -14.22
C PRO A 429 6.37 -8.19 -13.82
N VAL A 430 5.90 -8.53 -12.63
CA VAL A 430 6.08 -9.87 -12.04
C VAL A 430 4.78 -10.39 -11.43
N VAL A 431 4.69 -11.71 -11.26
CA VAL A 431 3.58 -12.38 -10.54
C VAL A 431 4.00 -12.90 -9.17
N ALA A 432 5.31 -13.11 -8.97
CA ALA A 432 5.87 -13.56 -7.71
C ALA A 432 7.32 -13.09 -7.55
N PHE A 433 7.80 -13.01 -6.31
CA PHE A 433 9.18 -12.66 -5.98
C PHE A 433 9.65 -13.36 -4.70
N ARG A 434 10.97 -13.41 -4.51
CA ARG A 434 11.65 -13.79 -3.27
C ARG A 434 12.80 -12.83 -3.03
N LEU A 435 12.90 -12.32 -1.80
CA LEU A 435 13.93 -11.41 -1.36
C LEU A 435 14.54 -11.91 -0.05
N GLU A 436 15.84 -12.14 -0.06
CA GLU A 436 16.59 -12.72 1.05
C GLU A 436 17.70 -11.75 1.49
N PRO A 437 17.44 -10.87 2.47
CA PRO A 437 18.46 -10.00 3.03
C PRO A 437 19.58 -10.83 3.69
N LYS A 438 20.85 -10.53 3.36
CA LYS A 438 22.01 -11.22 3.98
C LYS A 438 22.30 -10.76 5.40
N ASN A 439 22.00 -9.50 5.69
CA ASN A 439 22.19 -8.91 7.01
C ASN A 439 20.81 -8.59 7.60
N GLN A 440 20.54 -9.06 8.83
CA GLN A 440 19.33 -8.70 9.59
C GLN A 440 19.28 -7.23 10.02
N ARG A 441 20.31 -6.43 9.67
CA ARG A 441 20.31 -4.97 9.88
C ARG A 441 19.51 -4.31 8.76
N GLY A 442 18.20 -4.21 8.94
CA GLY A 442 17.29 -3.53 8.05
C GLY A 442 15.86 -3.65 8.56
N VAL A 443 14.93 -3.08 7.82
CA VAL A 443 13.49 -3.25 8.02
C VAL A 443 12.83 -3.45 6.66
N PHE A 444 11.73 -4.18 6.65
CA PHE A 444 10.76 -4.07 5.57
C PHE A 444 9.68 -3.07 5.97
N SER A 445 9.06 -2.46 4.97
CA SER A 445 7.81 -1.74 5.13
C SER A 445 6.77 -2.37 4.19
N VAL A 446 5.67 -2.85 4.76
CA VAL A 446 4.55 -3.47 4.05
C VAL A 446 3.34 -2.55 4.20
N ASP A 447 2.88 -1.98 3.10
CA ASP A 447 1.82 -0.95 3.07
C ASP A 447 2.09 0.24 4.02
N GLY A 448 3.37 0.54 4.30
CA GLY A 448 3.79 1.57 5.25
C GLY A 448 3.99 1.09 6.69
N GLU A 449 3.66 -0.16 7.01
CA GLU A 449 3.84 -0.76 8.33
C GLU A 449 5.17 -1.53 8.42
N LEU A 450 5.89 -1.35 9.52
CA LEU A 450 7.23 -1.93 9.68
C LEU A 450 7.16 -3.43 9.97
N MET A 451 7.99 -4.19 9.27
CA MET A 451 8.16 -5.64 9.44
C MET A 451 9.64 -5.99 9.63
N THR A 452 9.90 -7.03 10.43
CA THR A 452 11.25 -7.53 10.69
C THR A 452 11.95 -7.96 9.41
N CYS A 453 13.24 -7.62 9.28
CA CYS A 453 14.06 -7.93 8.11
C CYS A 453 14.54 -9.40 8.13
N GLU A 454 13.76 -10.27 7.52
CA GLU A 454 14.05 -11.69 7.27
C GLU A 454 13.80 -12.09 5.80
N ALA A 455 14.06 -13.33 5.41
CA ALA A 455 13.72 -13.76 4.05
C ALA A 455 12.19 -13.68 3.86
N VAL A 456 11.77 -13.10 2.73
CA VAL A 456 10.36 -12.90 2.39
C VAL A 456 10.13 -13.30 0.93
N GLN A 457 9.00 -13.94 0.67
CA GLN A 457 8.53 -14.21 -0.68
C GLN A 457 7.07 -13.85 -0.81
N GLY A 458 6.63 -13.56 -2.03
CA GLY A 458 5.24 -13.22 -2.25
C GLY A 458 4.74 -13.51 -3.64
N GLN A 459 3.43 -13.69 -3.74
CA GLN A 459 2.69 -13.94 -4.96
C GLN A 459 1.47 -13.01 -5.03
N VAL A 460 1.18 -12.51 -6.23
CA VAL A 460 -0.02 -11.74 -6.51
C VAL A 460 -1.19 -12.67 -6.81
N HIS A 461 -2.32 -12.42 -6.14
CA HIS A 461 -3.61 -13.00 -6.46
C HIS A 461 -4.44 -12.04 -7.31
N PRO A 462 -4.94 -12.49 -8.48
CA PRO A 462 -5.66 -11.63 -9.41
C PRO A 462 -7.03 -11.25 -8.88
N ASN A 463 -7.39 -9.96 -8.97
CA ASN A 463 -8.78 -9.49 -8.78
C ASN A 463 -9.46 -10.01 -7.49
N TYR A 464 -8.71 -10.03 -6.39
CA TYR A 464 -9.05 -10.78 -5.20
C TYR A 464 -10.09 -10.12 -4.30
N PHE A 465 -10.06 -8.77 -4.24
CA PHE A 465 -11.03 -7.97 -3.50
C PHE A 465 -11.56 -6.85 -4.38
N ARG A 466 -12.62 -6.16 -3.93
CA ARG A 466 -13.27 -5.09 -4.68
C ARG A 466 -13.10 -3.77 -3.96
N MET A 467 -12.70 -2.74 -4.69
CA MET A 467 -12.67 -1.38 -4.18
C MET A 467 -13.60 -0.48 -4.95
N VAL A 468 -14.17 0.49 -4.24
CA VAL A 468 -14.77 1.68 -4.84
C VAL A 468 -13.72 2.37 -5.71
N CYS A 469 -13.97 2.45 -7.00
CA CYS A 469 -13.06 3.03 -7.99
C CYS A 469 -13.84 3.48 -9.22
N GLY A 470 -13.43 4.61 -9.80
CA GLY A 470 -13.89 5.04 -11.13
C GLY A 470 -13.14 4.31 -12.25
N SER A 471 -13.69 4.36 -13.47
CA SER A 471 -12.99 3.99 -14.69
C SER A 471 -12.93 5.20 -15.61
N ARG A 472 -11.78 5.45 -16.25
CA ARG A 472 -11.67 6.43 -17.35
C ARG A 472 -12.60 6.10 -18.52
N ASP A 473 -12.96 4.82 -18.68
CA ASP A 473 -13.79 4.33 -19.78
C ASP A 473 -15.29 4.28 -19.42
N ALA A 474 -15.69 4.70 -18.22
CA ALA A 474 -17.10 4.80 -17.88
C ALA A 474 -17.70 6.04 -18.57
N PRO A 475 -18.75 5.90 -19.41
CA PRO A 475 -19.37 7.06 -20.04
C PRO A 475 -19.88 8.03 -18.97
N SER A 476 -19.56 9.31 -19.16
CA SER A 476 -20.00 10.43 -18.31
C SER A 476 -21.51 10.65 -18.45
N SER A 477 -22.31 9.80 -17.82
CA SER A 477 -23.77 9.88 -17.90
C SER A 477 -24.39 10.96 -16.99
N TRP A 478 -23.70 12.07 -16.73
CA TRP A 478 -24.22 13.16 -15.88
C TRP A 478 -24.16 14.56 -16.50
N GLU A 479 -23.82 14.70 -17.79
CA GLU A 479 -24.12 15.94 -18.51
C GLU A 479 -25.51 15.83 -19.16
N SER A 480 -26.57 16.07 -18.38
CA SER A 480 -27.94 16.37 -18.87
C SER A 480 -28.76 17.11 -17.83
#